data_AF-A0A2V6BZW6-F1
#
_entry.id   AF-A0A2V6BZW6-F1
#
_cell.length_a   1.000
_cell.length_b   1.000
_cell.length_c   1.000
_cell.angle_alpha   90.00
_cell.angle_beta   90.00
_cell.angle_gamma   90.00
#
_symmetry.space_group_name_H-M   'P 1'
#
loop_
_entity.id
_entity.type
_entity.pdbx_description
1 polymer ?
#
loop_
_entity_poly.entity_id
_entity_poly.type
_entity_poly.pdbx_seq_one_letter_code
_entity_poly.pdbx_strand_id
1 'polypeptide(L)'
;MSPDIKSQTKDELDARFAEWAVPPYRVEQLLHWLYVQHVTSWEAMTNLPKHLREKLSEHYSLHSLELARKQGARDTTQKFLWRLSDHLLIESVLMPANPVLYGDASDRHTLCVSTQVGCAYGCRFCASGLEGWKRNLRAEEVVEQVLAVERWHRQSAECGVRSAEYGMQSMEVSRSEIPRLIDNLVIMGMGEPLANYDNLLKALTILNARWGGGIGARKITISTSGLAPQIRKLADEPQQFRLAVSLHGATDEVRNRIMPVNRKYPLSELISACEYHQRKKGKMITLEYILI
;
A
#
# COMPACT_ATOMS: atom_id res chain seq x y z
N MET A 1 7.76 -1.17 -22.48
CA MET A 1 7.89 -2.09 -21.33
C MET A 1 6.51 -2.65 -21.08
N SER A 2 6.36 -3.96 -21.01
CA SER A 2 5.06 -4.59 -20.71
C SER A 2 4.57 -4.12 -19.32
N PRO A 3 3.28 -3.82 -19.14
CA PRO A 3 2.76 -3.46 -17.81
C PRO A 3 2.89 -4.64 -16.85
N ASP A 4 2.98 -4.36 -15.56
CA ASP A 4 2.95 -5.42 -14.56
C ASP A 4 1.52 -5.91 -14.34
N ILE A 5 1.34 -7.21 -14.22
CA ILE A 5 0.02 -7.81 -14.03
C ILE A 5 -0.69 -7.29 -12.77
N LYS A 6 0.06 -6.92 -11.72
CA LYS A 6 -0.49 -6.39 -10.46
C LYS A 6 -0.83 -4.90 -10.52
N SER A 7 -0.53 -4.25 -11.64
CA SER A 7 -1.02 -2.90 -11.92
C SER A 7 -2.39 -2.90 -12.61
N GLN A 8 -2.95 -4.07 -12.93
CA GLN A 8 -4.19 -4.18 -13.70
C GLN A 8 -5.40 -4.33 -12.79
N THR A 9 -6.51 -3.69 -13.14
CA THR A 9 -7.81 -3.93 -12.49
C THR A 9 -8.45 -5.20 -13.04
N LYS A 10 -9.42 -5.77 -12.32
CA LYS A 10 -10.19 -6.90 -12.82
C LYS A 10 -10.84 -6.60 -14.17
N ASP A 11 -11.42 -5.41 -14.35
CA ASP A 11 -12.08 -5.04 -15.61
C ASP A 11 -11.08 -4.97 -16.77
N GLU A 12 -9.87 -4.46 -16.54
CA GLU A 12 -8.78 -4.45 -17.53
C GLU A 12 -8.36 -5.88 -17.90
N LEU A 13 -8.30 -6.79 -16.92
CA LEU A 13 -7.96 -8.19 -17.15
C LEU A 13 -9.07 -8.96 -17.85
N ASP A 14 -10.34 -8.73 -17.49
CA ASP A 14 -11.50 -9.33 -18.15
C ASP A 14 -11.54 -8.92 -19.62
N ALA A 15 -11.34 -7.63 -19.92
CA ALA A 15 -11.27 -7.14 -21.30
C ALA A 15 -10.13 -7.81 -22.08
N ARG A 16 -8.92 -7.90 -21.49
CA ARG A 16 -7.79 -8.55 -22.15
C ARG A 16 -8.02 -10.05 -22.37
N PHE A 17 -8.59 -10.74 -21.40
CA PHE A 17 -8.87 -12.19 -21.51
C PHE A 17 -9.94 -12.46 -22.57
N ALA A 18 -10.94 -11.59 -22.69
CA ALA A 18 -11.94 -11.66 -23.75
C ALA A 18 -11.31 -11.51 -25.15
N GLU A 19 -10.40 -10.55 -25.36
CA GLU A 19 -9.64 -10.41 -26.61
C GLU A 19 -8.82 -11.66 -26.96
N TRP A 20 -8.38 -12.40 -25.94
CA TRP A 20 -7.63 -13.64 -26.10
C TRP A 20 -8.51 -14.89 -26.24
N ALA A 21 -9.84 -14.73 -26.27
CA ALA A 21 -10.81 -15.82 -26.22
C ALA A 21 -10.61 -16.76 -25.02
N VAL A 22 -10.16 -16.21 -23.88
CA VAL A 22 -9.97 -16.95 -22.63
C VAL A 22 -11.25 -16.82 -21.78
N PRO A 23 -11.80 -17.93 -21.24
CA PRO A 23 -13.01 -17.88 -20.42
C PRO A 23 -12.89 -16.97 -19.18
N PRO A 24 -13.94 -16.21 -18.79
CA PRO A 24 -13.88 -15.24 -17.68
C PRO A 24 -13.44 -15.82 -16.33
N TYR A 25 -13.81 -17.08 -16.02
CA TYR A 25 -13.41 -17.72 -14.76
C TYR A 25 -11.88 -17.86 -14.59
N ARG A 26 -11.11 -17.76 -15.69
CA ARG A 26 -9.64 -17.78 -15.63
C ARG A 26 -9.07 -16.50 -15.02
N VAL A 27 -9.77 -15.37 -15.14
CA VAL A 27 -9.39 -14.13 -14.44
C VAL A 27 -9.52 -14.34 -12.94
N GLU A 28 -10.61 -14.95 -12.46
CA GLU A 28 -10.78 -15.25 -11.03
C GLU A 28 -9.65 -16.15 -10.50
N GLN A 29 -9.25 -17.16 -11.27
CA GLN A 29 -8.12 -18.02 -10.91
C GLN A 29 -6.80 -17.24 -10.84
N LEU A 30 -6.53 -16.39 -11.83
CA LEU A 30 -5.34 -15.53 -11.83
C LEU A 30 -5.34 -14.60 -10.61
N LEU A 31 -6.45 -13.93 -10.34
CA LEU A 31 -6.60 -13.01 -9.20
C LEU A 31 -6.41 -13.75 -7.87
N HIS A 32 -6.94 -14.96 -7.75
CA HIS A 32 -6.70 -15.81 -6.58
C HIS A 32 -5.21 -16.11 -6.38
N TRP A 33 -4.48 -16.45 -7.45
CA TRP A 33 -3.03 -16.67 -7.35
C TRP A 33 -2.27 -15.41 -6.92
N LEU A 34 -2.64 -14.25 -7.47
CA LEU A 34 -1.96 -12.98 -7.20
C LEU A 34 -2.25 -12.44 -5.79
N TYR A 35 -3.51 -12.43 -5.35
CA TYR A 35 -3.95 -11.69 -4.17
C TYR A 35 -4.39 -12.56 -2.99
N VAL A 36 -4.53 -13.87 -3.20
CA VAL A 36 -4.75 -14.83 -2.11
C VAL A 36 -3.50 -15.66 -1.89
N GLN A 37 -2.90 -16.22 -2.94
CA GLN A 37 -1.70 -17.06 -2.80
C GLN A 37 -0.39 -16.24 -2.84
N HIS A 38 -0.44 -14.99 -3.29
CA HIS A 38 0.70 -14.08 -3.40
C HIS A 38 1.87 -14.65 -4.20
N VAL A 39 1.60 -15.35 -5.31
CA VAL A 39 2.68 -15.97 -6.10
C VAL A 39 3.59 -14.95 -6.75
N THR A 40 4.84 -15.37 -6.99
CA THR A 40 5.88 -14.55 -7.60
C THR A 40 6.39 -15.12 -8.91
N SER A 41 5.77 -16.19 -9.44
CA SER A 41 6.11 -16.79 -10.73
C SER A 41 4.87 -17.31 -11.45
N TRP A 42 4.92 -17.32 -12.78
CA TRP A 42 3.83 -17.83 -13.61
C TRP A 42 3.66 -19.34 -13.45
N GLU A 43 4.77 -20.06 -13.27
CA GLU A 43 4.83 -21.51 -13.12
C GLU A 43 4.08 -22.01 -11.88
N ALA A 44 4.02 -21.19 -10.82
CA ALA A 44 3.29 -21.51 -9.61
C ALA A 44 1.77 -21.63 -9.84
N MET A 45 1.24 -21.04 -10.91
CA MET A 45 -0.19 -21.02 -11.23
C MET A 45 -0.63 -22.34 -11.90
N THR A 46 -0.52 -23.47 -11.20
CA THR A 46 -0.62 -24.82 -11.77
C THR A 46 -1.99 -25.17 -12.35
N ASN A 47 -3.06 -24.51 -11.90
CA ASN A 47 -4.41 -24.69 -12.46
C ASN A 47 -4.64 -23.87 -13.75
N LEU A 48 -3.71 -22.99 -14.15
CA LEU A 48 -3.75 -22.28 -15.42
C LEU A 48 -3.03 -23.12 -16.51
N PRO A 49 -3.64 -23.30 -17.69
CA PRO A 49 -3.01 -24.01 -18.80
C PRO A 49 -1.66 -23.40 -19.18
N LYS A 50 -0.72 -24.25 -19.64
CA LYS A 50 0.63 -23.81 -20.00
C LYS A 50 0.63 -22.66 -21.01
N HIS A 51 -0.18 -22.78 -22.08
CA HIS A 51 -0.31 -21.74 -23.11
C HIS A 51 -0.79 -20.39 -22.54
N LEU A 52 -1.64 -20.40 -21.50
CA LEU A 52 -2.13 -19.17 -20.87
C LEU A 52 -1.03 -18.53 -20.02
N ARG A 53 -0.24 -19.34 -19.30
CA ARG A 53 0.92 -18.85 -18.54
C ARG A 53 1.99 -18.24 -19.46
N GLU A 54 2.28 -18.89 -20.58
CA GLU A 54 3.18 -18.38 -21.63
C GLU A 54 2.66 -17.04 -22.17
N LYS A 55 1.38 -16.97 -22.57
CA LYS A 55 0.76 -15.74 -23.06
C LYS A 55 0.78 -14.61 -22.02
N LEU A 56 0.51 -14.92 -20.75
CA LEU A 56 0.62 -13.94 -19.67
C LEU A 56 2.05 -13.39 -19.54
N SER A 57 3.06 -14.26 -19.61
CA SER A 57 4.47 -13.87 -19.50
C SER A 57 4.98 -13.03 -20.69
N GLU A 58 4.39 -13.21 -21.88
CA GLU A 58 4.70 -12.40 -23.06
C GLU A 58 4.14 -10.98 -22.96
N HIS A 59 2.95 -10.83 -22.37
CA HIS A 59 2.21 -9.57 -22.34
C HIS A 59 2.34 -8.78 -21.04
N TYR A 60 2.73 -9.43 -19.94
CA TYR A 60 2.81 -8.82 -18.62
C TYR A 60 4.09 -9.21 -17.89
N SER A 61 4.63 -8.25 -17.12
CA SER A 61 5.63 -8.58 -16.10
C SER A 61 4.95 -9.07 -14.81
N LEU A 62 5.72 -9.80 -13.99
CA LEU A 62 5.33 -10.19 -12.63
C LEU A 62 6.50 -9.90 -11.68
N HIS A 63 6.71 -8.63 -11.37
CA HIS A 63 7.83 -8.19 -10.52
C HIS A 63 7.49 -8.32 -9.04
N SER A 64 8.45 -8.77 -8.23
CA SER A 64 8.30 -8.84 -6.77
C SER A 64 9.38 -8.02 -6.10
N LEU A 65 9.06 -7.41 -4.97
CA LEU A 65 10.06 -6.68 -4.18
C LEU A 65 11.08 -7.64 -3.56
N GLU A 66 12.36 -7.26 -3.64
CA GLU A 66 13.45 -7.95 -2.96
C GLU A 66 13.64 -7.35 -1.56
N LEU A 67 13.64 -8.20 -0.53
CA LEU A 67 13.91 -7.76 0.84
C LEU A 67 15.42 -7.53 1.02
N ALA A 68 15.85 -6.27 1.00
CA ALA A 68 17.26 -5.93 1.19
C ALA A 68 17.65 -5.94 2.68
N ARG A 69 16.75 -5.49 3.57
CA ARG A 69 16.98 -5.49 5.02
C ARG A 69 15.67 -5.49 5.79
N LYS A 70 15.65 -6.14 6.96
CA LYS A 70 14.57 -6.06 7.95
C LYS A 70 15.13 -5.59 9.29
N GLN A 71 14.37 -4.77 10.01
CA GLN A 71 14.65 -4.36 11.39
C GLN A 71 13.39 -4.56 12.25
N GLY A 72 13.57 -4.75 13.57
CA GLY A 72 12.48 -5.00 14.52
C GLY A 72 12.21 -6.48 14.80
N ALA A 73 11.71 -6.74 16.02
CA ALA A 73 11.27 -8.06 16.47
C ALA A 73 9.90 -8.43 15.89
N ARG A 74 9.50 -9.70 15.99
CA ARG A 74 8.30 -10.23 15.32
C ARG A 74 6.99 -9.66 15.88
N ASP A 75 6.98 -9.34 17.16
CA ASP A 75 5.84 -8.86 17.97
C ASP A 75 5.81 -7.33 18.12
N THR A 76 6.75 -6.64 17.48
CA THR A 76 6.90 -5.19 17.55
C THR A 76 6.82 -4.57 16.16
N THR A 77 7.02 -3.26 16.08
CA THR A 77 7.16 -2.56 14.81
C THR A 77 8.28 -3.17 13.97
N GLN A 78 7.95 -3.55 12.74
CA GLN A 78 8.90 -4.12 11.78
C GLN A 78 9.10 -3.18 10.61
N LYS A 79 10.36 -2.83 10.36
CA LYS A 79 10.75 -1.97 9.24
C LYS A 79 11.41 -2.81 8.15
N PHE A 80 10.93 -2.66 6.93
CA PHE A 80 11.40 -3.37 5.75
C PHE A 80 12.04 -2.38 4.78
N LEU A 81 13.22 -2.72 4.27
CA LEU A 81 13.89 -2.03 3.19
C LEU A 81 13.78 -2.90 1.94
N TRP A 82 13.07 -2.41 0.95
CA TRP A 82 12.80 -3.10 -0.30
C TRP A 82 13.65 -2.55 -1.42
N ARG A 83 14.16 -3.43 -2.28
CA ARG A 83 14.82 -3.07 -3.53
C ARG A 83 13.84 -3.20 -4.69
N LEU A 84 13.71 -2.12 -5.46
CA LEU A 84 12.93 -2.03 -6.68
C LEU A 84 13.71 -2.60 -7.87
N SER A 85 13.02 -2.81 -9.00
CA SER A 85 13.64 -3.36 -10.22
C SER A 85 14.74 -2.47 -10.81
N ASP A 86 14.73 -1.17 -10.51
CA ASP A 86 15.77 -0.21 -10.86
C ASP A 86 16.80 0.01 -9.75
N HIS A 87 16.89 -0.93 -8.81
CA HIS A 87 17.80 -0.96 -7.66
C HIS A 87 17.63 0.16 -6.63
N LEU A 88 16.69 1.08 -6.84
CA LEU A 88 16.30 2.05 -5.84
C LEU A 88 15.66 1.37 -4.63
N LEU A 89 15.72 2.06 -3.50
CA LEU A 89 15.25 1.53 -2.22
C LEU A 89 14.04 2.31 -1.73
N ILE A 90 13.09 1.58 -1.16
CA ILE A 90 11.95 2.15 -0.42
C ILE A 90 11.74 1.41 0.89
N GLU A 91 10.96 2.01 1.78
CA GLU A 91 10.66 1.45 3.07
C GLU A 91 9.17 1.17 3.24
N SER A 92 8.86 0.11 3.98
CA SER A 92 7.52 -0.11 4.55
C SER A 92 7.65 -0.45 6.02
N VAL A 93 6.66 -0.07 6.82
CA VAL A 93 6.68 -0.31 8.27
C VAL A 93 5.40 -0.99 8.71
N LEU A 94 5.50 -2.22 9.19
CA LEU A 94 4.39 -2.95 9.80
C LEU A 94 4.35 -2.63 11.29
N MET A 95 3.19 -2.21 11.78
CA MET A 95 2.95 -1.84 13.17
C MET A 95 1.80 -2.70 13.71
N PRO A 96 2.07 -3.69 14.57
CA PRO A 96 1.02 -4.30 15.37
C PRO A 96 0.48 -3.23 16.34
N ALA A 97 -0.83 -3.22 16.55
CA ALA A 97 -1.42 -2.40 17.59
C ALA A 97 -0.94 -2.90 18.95
N ASN A 98 -0.55 -1.98 19.81
CA ASN A 98 -0.15 -2.33 21.16
C ASN A 98 -1.41 -2.76 21.94
N PRO A 99 -1.52 -3.99 22.48
CA PRO A 99 -2.55 -4.32 23.45
C PRO A 99 -2.38 -3.37 24.65
N VAL A 100 -3.37 -2.53 24.91
CA VAL A 100 -3.13 -1.21 25.50
C VAL A 100 -2.74 -1.21 26.98
N LEU A 101 -2.04 -0.16 27.40
CA LEU A 101 -2.05 0.42 28.76
C LEU A 101 -3.39 1.11 29.11
N TYR A 102 -4.22 1.51 28.12
CA TYR A 102 -5.58 2.09 28.29
C TYR A 102 -6.50 1.82 27.09
N GLY A 103 -7.47 0.91 27.23
CA GLY A 103 -8.48 0.60 26.22
C GLY A 103 -8.57 -0.90 25.87
N ASP A 104 -9.47 -1.25 24.95
CA ASP A 104 -9.64 -2.64 24.52
C ASP A 104 -8.42 -3.13 23.73
N ALA A 105 -8.06 -4.39 23.93
CA ALA A 105 -7.01 -5.03 23.14
C ALA A 105 -7.34 -4.92 21.65
N SER A 106 -6.41 -4.36 20.87
CA SER A 106 -6.53 -4.29 19.42
C SER A 106 -5.51 -5.24 18.79
N ASP A 107 -5.99 -6.09 17.90
CA ASP A 107 -5.21 -7.03 17.07
C ASP A 107 -4.88 -6.44 15.69
N ARG A 108 -5.05 -5.12 15.53
CA ARG A 108 -4.82 -4.41 14.27
C ARG A 108 -3.35 -4.50 13.85
N HIS A 109 -3.11 -4.75 12.57
CA HIS A 109 -1.80 -4.70 11.95
C HIS A 109 -1.82 -3.66 10.83
N THR A 110 -1.16 -2.52 11.09
CA THR A 110 -1.13 -1.38 10.17
C THR A 110 0.15 -1.39 9.36
N LEU A 111 0.05 -1.39 8.03
CA LEU A 111 1.20 -1.20 7.16
C LEU A 111 1.31 0.26 6.72
N CYS A 112 2.47 0.86 6.98
CA CYS A 112 2.89 2.14 6.42
C CYS A 112 3.53 1.92 5.04
N VAL A 113 2.95 2.54 4.02
CA VAL A 113 3.27 2.29 2.61
C VAL A 113 3.85 3.56 1.97
N SER A 114 4.94 3.39 1.22
CA SER A 114 5.59 4.45 0.42
C SER A 114 4.90 4.64 -0.93
N THR A 115 4.98 5.85 -1.48
CA THR A 115 4.38 6.21 -2.78
C THR A 115 5.39 6.78 -3.78
N GLN A 116 6.57 7.16 -3.31
CA GLN A 116 7.66 7.69 -4.14
C GLN A 116 8.99 7.16 -3.61
N VAL A 117 10.03 7.21 -4.45
CA VAL A 117 11.41 7.09 -4.00
C VAL A 117 11.90 8.49 -3.61
N GLY A 118 11.96 8.73 -2.30
CA GLY A 118 12.22 10.05 -1.73
C GLY A 118 10.99 10.97 -1.82
N CYS A 119 11.14 12.27 -1.58
CA CYS A 119 10.03 13.23 -1.61
C CYS A 119 10.46 14.62 -2.08
N ALA A 120 9.69 15.23 -2.99
CA ALA A 120 10.03 16.52 -3.60
C ALA A 120 9.68 17.73 -2.73
N TYR A 121 8.89 17.54 -1.68
CA TYR A 121 8.26 18.63 -0.94
C TYR A 121 9.15 19.23 0.16
N GLY A 122 10.30 18.60 0.46
CA GLY A 122 11.36 19.21 1.25
C GLY A 122 10.96 19.64 2.66
N CYS A 123 10.02 18.93 3.30
CA CYS A 123 9.66 19.18 4.69
C CYS A 123 10.91 19.03 5.58
N ARG A 124 11.28 20.08 6.32
CA ARG A 124 12.60 20.16 6.98
C ARG A 124 12.83 19.14 8.09
N PHE A 125 11.75 18.59 8.63
CA PHE A 125 11.75 17.55 9.67
C PHE A 125 11.72 16.13 9.08
N CYS A 126 11.58 15.97 7.76
CA CYS A 126 11.37 14.69 7.11
C CYS A 126 12.64 14.22 6.40
N ALA A 127 13.19 13.06 6.80
CA ALA A 127 14.37 12.48 6.18
C ALA A 127 14.20 12.27 4.67
N SER A 128 13.06 11.73 4.22
CA SER A 128 12.78 11.53 2.78
C SER A 128 12.70 12.84 1.99
N GLY A 129 12.31 13.95 2.65
CA GLY A 129 12.35 15.28 2.03
C GLY A 129 13.77 15.81 1.86
N LEU A 130 14.71 15.42 2.74
CA LEU A 130 16.12 15.79 2.67
C LEU A 130 16.90 14.96 1.65
N GLU A 131 16.53 13.69 1.45
CA GLU A 131 17.12 12.81 0.43
C GLU A 131 16.74 13.18 -1.01
N GLY A 132 15.77 14.09 -1.18
CA GLY A 132 15.28 14.56 -2.47
C GLY A 132 14.36 13.55 -3.16
N TRP A 133 13.82 13.94 -4.32
CA TRP A 133 12.92 13.09 -5.10
C TRP A 133 13.65 12.44 -6.27
N LYS A 134 13.40 11.14 -6.49
CA LYS A 134 13.92 10.41 -7.66
C LYS A 134 12.83 10.11 -8.66
N ARG A 135 11.75 9.45 -8.22
CA ARG A 135 10.59 9.14 -9.06
C ARG A 135 9.36 8.74 -8.24
N ASN A 136 8.21 8.75 -8.90
CA ASN A 136 7.01 8.10 -8.41
C ASN A 136 7.12 6.57 -8.44
N LEU A 137 6.45 5.91 -7.50
CA LEU A 137 6.20 4.47 -7.58
C LEU A 137 5.06 4.19 -8.56
N ARG A 138 5.19 3.11 -9.32
CA ARG A 138 4.11 2.57 -10.14
C ARG A 138 3.08 1.86 -9.25
N ALA A 139 1.87 1.65 -9.77
CA ALA A 139 0.77 1.07 -9.00
C ALA A 139 1.15 -0.30 -8.40
N GLU A 140 1.79 -1.16 -9.18
CA GLU A 140 2.26 -2.47 -8.73
C GLU A 140 3.32 -2.38 -7.63
N GLU A 141 4.17 -1.35 -7.62
CA GLU A 141 5.21 -1.16 -6.59
C GLU A 141 4.58 -0.74 -5.25
N VAL A 142 3.44 -0.05 -5.29
CA VAL A 142 2.64 0.26 -4.09
C VAL A 142 1.90 -0.99 -3.59
N VAL A 143 1.26 -1.74 -4.50
CA VAL A 143 0.58 -3.01 -4.19
C VAL A 143 1.55 -4.04 -3.60
N GLU A 144 2.74 -4.15 -4.19
CA GLU A 144 3.74 -5.15 -3.80
C GLU A 144 4.30 -4.93 -2.40
N GLN A 145 4.26 -3.72 -1.84
CA GLN A 145 4.64 -3.51 -0.43
C GLN A 145 3.73 -4.31 0.51
N VAL A 146 2.43 -4.40 0.19
CA VAL A 146 1.47 -5.22 0.95
C VAL A 146 1.75 -6.70 0.73
N LEU A 147 1.83 -7.13 -0.54
CA LEU A 147 2.01 -8.54 -0.89
C LEU A 147 3.34 -9.11 -0.39
N ALA A 148 4.42 -8.32 -0.41
CA ALA A 148 5.73 -8.72 0.08
C ALA A 148 5.74 -8.95 1.60
N VAL A 149 5.05 -8.10 2.37
CA VAL A 149 4.91 -8.29 3.82
C VAL A 149 4.05 -9.51 4.14
N GLU A 150 2.96 -9.73 3.40
CA GLU A 150 2.14 -10.94 3.55
C GLU A 150 2.93 -12.22 3.23
N ARG A 151 3.73 -12.22 2.16
CA ARG A 151 4.63 -13.35 1.84
C ARG A 151 5.64 -13.58 2.95
N TRP A 152 6.28 -12.52 3.45
CA TRP A 152 7.23 -12.62 4.56
C TRP A 152 6.57 -13.21 5.83
N HIS A 153 5.34 -12.81 6.13
CA HIS A 153 4.59 -13.32 7.27
C HIS A 153 4.32 -14.82 7.15
N ARG A 154 3.84 -15.27 5.99
CA ARG A 154 3.56 -16.70 5.74
C ARG A 154 4.81 -17.56 5.87
N GLN A 155 5.92 -17.13 5.27
CA GLN A 155 7.21 -17.83 5.41
C GLN A 155 7.65 -17.93 6.87
N SER A 156 7.45 -16.86 7.66
CA SER A 156 7.78 -16.84 9.09
C SER A 156 6.87 -17.74 9.93
N ALA A 157 5.60 -17.91 9.55
CA ALA A 157 4.68 -18.84 10.18
C ALA A 157 5.06 -20.30 9.89
N GLU A 158 5.36 -20.63 8.63
CA GLU A 158 5.78 -21.97 8.20
C GLU A 158 7.09 -22.43 8.88
N CYS A 159 8.06 -21.52 9.06
CA CYS A 159 9.29 -21.81 9.81
C CYS A 159 9.04 -22.01 11.33
N GLY A 160 8.06 -21.32 11.91
CA GLY A 160 7.71 -21.45 13.33
C GLY A 160 7.07 -22.80 13.68
N VAL A 161 6.22 -23.34 12.79
CA VAL A 161 5.61 -24.67 12.96
C VAL A 161 6.67 -25.77 12.98
N ARG A 162 7.75 -25.62 12.20
CA ARG A 162 8.89 -26.56 12.19
C ARG A 162 9.77 -26.52 13.45
N SER A 163 9.64 -25.49 14.29
CA SER A 163 10.43 -25.33 15.52
C SER A 163 9.70 -25.74 16.80
N ALA A 164 8.38 -25.99 16.71
CA ALA A 164 7.54 -26.42 17.82
C ALA A 164 7.24 -27.92 17.73
N GLU A 165 8.26 -28.76 17.60
CA GLU A 165 8.12 -30.21 17.74
C GLU A 165 8.77 -30.70 19.05
N TYR A 166 8.08 -30.46 20.15
CA TYR A 166 7.91 -31.46 21.20
C TYR A 166 6.43 -31.54 21.53
N GLY A 167 5.72 -32.38 20.78
CA GLY A 167 4.42 -32.93 21.14
C GLY A 167 3.21 -32.00 21.05
N MET A 168 2.63 -31.87 19.85
CA MET A 168 1.17 -31.99 19.63
C MET A 168 0.91 -32.04 18.11
N GLN A 169 -0.01 -32.91 17.71
CA GLN A 169 -0.27 -33.35 16.33
C GLN A 169 -0.29 -32.21 15.31
N SER A 170 0.55 -32.35 14.29
CA SER A 170 0.61 -31.54 13.08
C SER A 170 -0.70 -31.67 12.30
N MET A 171 -1.62 -30.72 12.47
CA MET A 171 -2.62 -30.45 11.45
C MET A 171 -1.91 -29.74 10.29
N GLU A 172 -1.92 -30.36 9.11
CA GLU A 172 -1.51 -29.73 7.86
C GLU A 172 -2.40 -28.51 7.60
N VAL A 173 -1.98 -27.33 8.05
CA VAL A 173 -2.67 -26.09 7.71
C VAL A 173 -2.45 -25.85 6.23
N SER A 174 -3.52 -25.88 5.44
CA SER A 174 -3.45 -25.59 4.01
C SER A 174 -2.90 -24.17 3.82
N ARG A 175 -2.06 -23.95 2.79
CA ARG A 175 -1.56 -22.59 2.42
C ARG A 175 -2.68 -21.55 2.27
N SER A 176 -3.91 -21.99 2.02
CA SER A 176 -5.12 -21.14 1.91
C SER A 176 -5.73 -20.70 3.25
N GLU A 177 -5.28 -21.23 4.38
CA GLU A 177 -5.91 -21.03 5.70
C GLU A 177 -5.17 -20.03 6.60
N ILE A 178 -3.98 -19.55 6.23
CA ILE A 178 -3.30 -18.48 6.97
C ILE A 178 -4.06 -17.17 6.72
N PRO A 179 -4.74 -16.60 7.74
CA PRO A 179 -5.46 -15.35 7.57
C PRO A 179 -4.50 -14.23 7.21
N ARG A 180 -5.00 -13.24 6.48
CA ARG A 180 -4.22 -12.05 6.12
C ARG A 180 -3.71 -11.37 7.39
N LEU A 181 -2.44 -10.97 7.39
CA LEU A 181 -1.86 -10.23 8.50
C LEU A 181 -2.34 -8.78 8.52
N ILE A 182 -2.17 -8.08 7.39
CA ILE A 182 -2.40 -6.64 7.28
C ILE A 182 -3.89 -6.36 7.16
N ASP A 183 -4.41 -5.56 8.09
CA ASP A 183 -5.81 -5.16 8.07
C ASP A 183 -6.00 -3.66 7.87
N ASN A 184 -4.98 -2.82 8.07
CA ASN A 184 -5.02 -1.37 7.85
C ASN A 184 -3.82 -0.87 7.04
N LEU A 185 -4.04 0.17 6.24
CA LEU A 185 -2.99 0.87 5.51
C LEU A 185 -2.95 2.34 5.93
N VAL A 186 -1.73 2.84 6.13
CA VAL A 186 -1.46 4.28 6.19
C VAL A 186 -0.49 4.64 5.08
N ILE A 187 -0.87 5.57 4.22
CA ILE A 187 -0.04 6.05 3.12
C ILE A 187 0.76 7.23 3.66
N MET A 188 1.75 6.89 4.50
CA MET A 188 2.59 7.80 5.29
C MET A 188 4.07 7.40 5.22
N GLY A 189 4.44 6.56 4.23
CA GLY A 189 5.82 6.16 3.99
C GLY A 189 6.59 7.26 3.25
N MET A 190 7.52 6.86 2.39
CA MET A 190 8.29 7.78 1.58
C MET A 190 7.41 8.41 0.48
N GLY A 191 7.44 9.73 0.38
CA GLY A 191 6.79 10.50 -0.69
C GLY A 191 5.58 11.32 -0.25
N GLU A 192 5.13 12.20 -1.14
CA GLU A 192 3.83 12.88 -1.05
C GLU A 192 2.80 12.07 -1.85
N PRO A 193 1.83 11.40 -1.19
CA PRO A 193 0.90 10.49 -1.86
C PRO A 193 0.09 11.16 -2.97
N LEU A 194 -0.41 12.38 -2.71
CA LEU A 194 -1.26 13.07 -3.69
C LEU A 194 -0.47 13.63 -4.87
N ALA A 195 0.86 13.69 -4.81
CA ALA A 195 1.71 14.01 -5.97
C ALA A 195 1.92 12.81 -6.90
N ASN A 196 1.55 11.60 -6.46
CA ASN A 196 1.53 10.38 -7.25
C ASN A 196 0.10 9.85 -7.43
N TYR A 197 -0.84 10.75 -7.69
CA TYR A 197 -2.28 10.50 -7.61
C TYR A 197 -2.74 9.26 -8.40
N ASP A 198 -2.42 9.19 -9.68
CA ASP A 198 -3.03 8.16 -10.55
C ASP A 198 -2.50 6.74 -10.21
N ASN A 199 -1.20 6.59 -9.96
CA ASN A 199 -0.64 5.31 -9.50
C ASN A 199 -1.17 4.93 -8.11
N LEU A 200 -1.28 5.90 -7.21
CA LEU A 200 -1.82 5.69 -5.87
C LEU A 200 -3.28 5.21 -5.95
N LEU A 201 -4.15 5.93 -6.65
CA LEU A 201 -5.57 5.58 -6.73
C LEU A 201 -5.78 4.23 -7.41
N LYS A 202 -4.98 3.90 -8.45
CA LYS A 202 -5.01 2.57 -9.06
C LYS A 202 -4.61 1.49 -8.05
N ALA A 203 -3.51 1.66 -7.33
CA ALA A 203 -3.06 0.72 -6.30
C ALA A 203 -4.08 0.56 -5.17
N LEU A 204 -4.66 1.65 -4.67
CA LEU A 204 -5.66 1.61 -3.60
C LEU A 204 -6.98 0.98 -4.07
N THR A 205 -7.36 1.14 -5.34
CA THR A 205 -8.51 0.43 -5.92
C THR A 205 -8.29 -1.08 -5.87
N ILE A 206 -7.11 -1.53 -6.28
CA ILE A 206 -6.72 -2.96 -6.25
C ILE A 206 -6.68 -3.48 -4.81
N LEU A 207 -6.06 -2.73 -3.89
CA LEU A 207 -5.94 -3.13 -2.48
C LEU A 207 -7.29 -3.08 -1.73
N ASN A 208 -8.22 -2.25 -2.19
CA ASN A 208 -9.57 -2.17 -1.62
C ASN A 208 -10.53 -3.23 -2.17
N ALA A 209 -10.36 -3.66 -3.42
CA ALA A 209 -11.27 -4.57 -4.08
C ALA A 209 -11.32 -5.94 -3.39
N ARG A 210 -12.52 -6.55 -3.34
CA ARG A 210 -12.72 -7.89 -2.76
C ARG A 210 -11.90 -8.99 -3.46
N TRP A 211 -11.74 -8.86 -4.78
CA TRP A 211 -10.92 -9.77 -5.60
C TRP A 211 -9.41 -9.53 -5.45
N GLY A 212 -9.03 -8.36 -4.94
CA GLY A 212 -7.65 -7.93 -4.78
C GLY A 212 -7.23 -7.98 -3.32
N GLY A 213 -6.70 -6.86 -2.83
CA GLY A 213 -6.20 -6.78 -1.47
C GLY A 213 -7.29 -6.81 -0.39
N GLY A 214 -8.58 -6.69 -0.71
CA GLY A 214 -9.70 -6.84 0.22
C GLY A 214 -9.66 -6.00 1.50
N ILE A 215 -8.90 -4.90 1.54
CA ILE A 215 -8.81 -4.00 2.71
C ILE A 215 -9.94 -2.97 2.61
N GLY A 216 -10.83 -2.91 3.60
CA GLY A 216 -11.95 -1.97 3.56
C GLY A 216 -11.48 -0.52 3.44
N ALA A 217 -12.14 0.30 2.60
CA ALA A 217 -11.67 1.67 2.29
C ALA A 217 -11.49 2.55 3.55
N ARG A 218 -12.33 2.34 4.57
CA ARG A 218 -12.23 3.05 5.86
C ARG A 218 -11.01 2.65 6.69
N LYS A 219 -10.33 1.56 6.36
CA LYS A 219 -9.07 1.10 6.96
C LYS A 219 -7.83 1.58 6.17
N ILE A 220 -8.03 2.39 5.14
CA ILE A 220 -6.96 2.99 4.33
C ILE A 220 -6.98 4.50 4.58
N THR A 221 -5.88 5.03 5.12
CA THR A 221 -5.70 6.45 5.38
C THR A 221 -4.65 7.02 4.45
N ILE A 222 -5.01 8.00 3.63
CA ILE A 222 -4.10 8.76 2.78
C ILE A 222 -3.67 10.00 3.56
N SER A 223 -2.37 10.16 3.80
CA SER A 223 -1.82 11.43 4.31
C SER A 223 -1.41 12.34 3.16
N THR A 224 -1.43 13.64 3.39
CA THR A 224 -0.89 14.65 2.47
C THR A 224 -0.32 15.84 3.22
N SER A 225 0.74 16.41 2.66
CA SER A 225 1.29 17.71 3.03
C SER A 225 0.40 18.90 2.62
N GLY A 226 -0.73 18.66 1.96
CA GLY A 226 -1.73 19.70 1.71
C GLY A 226 -1.83 20.15 0.25
N LEU A 227 -1.81 19.19 -0.68
CA LEU A 227 -2.06 19.46 -2.10
C LEU A 227 -3.55 19.75 -2.33
N ALA A 228 -3.95 21.02 -2.15
CA ALA A 228 -5.36 21.43 -2.12
C ALA A 228 -6.19 20.97 -3.35
N PRO A 229 -5.71 21.09 -4.61
CA PRO A 229 -6.46 20.59 -5.77
C PRO A 229 -6.68 19.07 -5.73
N GLN A 230 -5.68 18.31 -5.28
CA GLN A 230 -5.75 16.86 -5.20
C GLN A 230 -6.63 16.37 -4.04
N ILE A 231 -6.69 17.12 -2.93
CA ILE A 231 -7.65 16.86 -1.84
C ILE A 231 -9.09 16.99 -2.38
N ARG A 232 -9.36 18.00 -3.21
CA ARG A 232 -10.67 18.15 -3.85
C ARG A 232 -10.97 17.01 -4.82
N LYS A 233 -9.99 16.62 -5.65
CA LYS A 233 -10.12 15.46 -6.56
C LYS A 233 -10.45 14.18 -5.78
N LEU A 234 -9.73 13.92 -4.68
CA LEU A 234 -9.96 12.76 -3.80
C LEU A 234 -11.37 12.77 -3.17
N ALA A 235 -11.91 13.95 -2.87
CA ALA A 235 -13.25 14.11 -2.33
C ALA A 235 -14.35 13.63 -3.30
N ASP A 236 -14.09 13.68 -4.60
CA ASP A 236 -15.04 13.28 -5.64
C ASP A 236 -14.90 11.80 -6.06
N GLU A 237 -13.86 11.10 -5.60
CA GLU A 237 -13.73 9.64 -5.81
C GLU A 237 -14.89 8.88 -5.12
N PRO A 238 -15.32 7.71 -5.61
CA PRO A 238 -16.40 6.96 -4.97
C PRO A 238 -15.98 6.28 -3.66
N GLN A 239 -14.70 5.90 -3.52
CA GLN A 239 -14.21 5.19 -2.34
C GLN A 239 -14.17 6.09 -1.10
N GLN A 240 -14.45 5.50 0.06
CA GLN A 240 -14.45 6.19 1.36
C GLN A 240 -13.10 6.07 2.08
N PHE A 241 -12.00 6.37 1.37
CA PHE A 241 -10.67 6.46 1.99
C PHE A 241 -10.66 7.55 3.06
N ARG A 242 -9.90 7.33 4.14
CA ARG A 242 -9.68 8.34 5.19
C ARG A 242 -8.62 9.34 4.72
N LEU A 243 -8.77 10.59 5.13
CA LEU A 243 -7.81 11.65 4.87
C LEU A 243 -7.13 12.07 6.17
N ALA A 244 -5.81 12.08 6.17
CA ALA A 244 -4.97 12.76 7.14
C ALA A 244 -4.24 13.93 6.48
N VAL A 245 -4.09 15.03 7.21
CA VAL A 245 -3.40 16.24 6.73
C VAL A 245 -2.25 16.56 7.67
N SER A 246 -1.04 16.54 7.12
CA SER A 246 0.17 17.03 7.77
C SER A 246 0.12 18.56 7.87
N LEU A 247 -0.38 19.06 9.00
CA LEU A 247 -0.60 20.49 9.23
C LEU A 247 0.67 21.17 9.71
N HIS A 248 1.17 20.73 10.87
CA HIS A 248 2.45 21.09 11.52
C HIS A 248 2.74 22.58 11.72
N GLY A 249 1.81 23.49 11.44
CA GLY A 249 1.90 24.90 11.78
C GLY A 249 0.52 25.52 11.88
N ALA A 250 0.29 26.28 12.96
CA ALA A 250 -1.00 26.95 13.21
C ALA A 250 -1.17 28.27 12.43
N THR A 251 -0.07 28.82 11.90
CA THR A 251 -0.08 30.01 11.04
C THR A 251 0.77 29.77 9.81
N ASP A 252 0.54 30.54 8.74
CA ASP A 252 1.33 30.44 7.51
C ASP A 252 2.80 30.75 7.76
N GLU A 253 3.13 31.68 8.67
CA GLU A 253 4.50 32.04 9.02
C GLU A 253 5.25 30.85 9.61
N VAL A 254 4.62 30.11 10.54
CA VAL A 254 5.22 28.91 11.15
C VAL A 254 5.33 27.81 10.11
N ARG A 255 4.24 27.54 9.38
CA ARG A 255 4.19 26.44 8.40
C ARG A 255 5.19 26.63 7.26
N ASN A 256 5.37 27.86 6.78
CA ASN A 256 6.36 28.22 5.75
C ASN A 256 7.81 27.95 6.14
N ARG A 257 8.13 27.88 7.45
CA ARG A 257 9.49 27.57 7.93
C ARG A 257 9.84 26.10 7.75
N ILE A 258 8.85 25.21 7.85
CA ILE A 258 9.08 23.76 7.92
C ILE A 258 8.47 22.97 6.76
N MET A 259 7.44 23.50 6.10
CA MET A 259 6.69 22.87 5.01
C MET A 259 6.61 23.80 3.78
N PRO A 260 7.56 23.70 2.83
CA PRO A 260 7.62 24.58 1.65
C PRO A 260 6.34 24.63 0.81
N VAL A 261 5.56 23.54 0.79
CA VAL A 261 4.27 23.42 0.09
C VAL A 261 3.29 24.53 0.47
N ASN A 262 3.38 25.05 1.70
CA ASN A 262 2.49 26.08 2.21
C ASN A 262 2.55 27.40 1.42
N ARG A 263 3.69 27.67 0.76
CA ARG A 263 3.82 28.85 -0.11
C ARG A 263 2.95 28.75 -1.35
N LYS A 264 2.70 27.52 -1.82
CA LYS A 264 1.85 27.26 -2.97
C LYS A 264 0.39 27.10 -2.57
N TYR A 265 0.15 26.41 -1.46
CA TYR A 265 -1.19 26.16 -0.90
C TYR A 265 -1.20 26.59 0.58
N PRO A 266 -1.48 27.88 0.86
CA PRO A 266 -1.51 28.41 2.22
C PRO A 266 -2.66 27.81 3.03
N LEU A 267 -2.66 28.05 4.35
CA LEU A 267 -3.64 27.47 5.27
C LEU A 267 -5.10 27.71 4.85
N SER A 268 -5.42 28.91 4.34
CA SER A 268 -6.78 29.23 3.88
C SER A 268 -7.24 28.33 2.72
N GLU A 269 -6.35 28.05 1.75
CA GLU A 269 -6.64 27.17 0.63
C GLU A 269 -6.73 25.70 1.07
N LEU A 270 -5.81 25.29 1.93
CA LEU A 270 -5.79 23.94 2.52
C LEU A 270 -7.09 23.67 3.30
N ILE A 271 -7.49 24.57 4.20
CA ILE A 271 -8.71 24.44 4.99
C ILE A 271 -9.93 24.39 4.07
N SER A 272 -10.01 25.25 3.05
CA SER A 272 -11.10 25.22 2.07
C SER A 272 -11.20 23.89 1.31
N ALA A 273 -10.07 23.24 1.02
CA ALA A 273 -10.05 21.91 0.40
C ALA A 273 -10.50 20.83 1.39
N CYS A 274 -10.05 20.89 2.64
CA CYS A 274 -10.48 19.99 3.72
C CYS A 274 -11.99 20.09 3.98
N GLU A 275 -12.55 21.29 4.05
CA GLU A 275 -13.99 21.49 4.22
C GLU A 275 -14.79 20.90 3.05
N TYR A 276 -14.31 21.08 1.81
CA TYR A 276 -14.94 20.45 0.64
C TYR A 276 -14.92 18.93 0.76
N HIS A 277 -13.79 18.35 1.14
CA HIS A 277 -13.66 16.91 1.37
C HIS A 277 -14.59 16.42 2.48
N GLN A 278 -14.65 17.12 3.61
CA GLN A 278 -15.54 16.81 4.73
C GLN A 278 -17.01 16.86 4.31
N ARG A 279 -17.44 17.90 3.58
CA ARG A 279 -18.83 18.03 3.09
C ARG A 279 -19.22 16.89 2.15
N LYS A 280 -18.32 16.48 1.24
CA LYS A 280 -18.59 15.41 0.27
C LYS A 280 -18.60 14.02 0.91
N LYS A 281 -17.68 13.73 1.84
CA LYS A 281 -17.50 12.38 2.41
C LYS A 281 -18.22 12.18 3.74
N GLY A 282 -18.54 13.24 4.47
CA GLY A 282 -19.12 13.20 5.82
C GLY A 282 -18.20 12.52 6.85
N LYS A 283 -16.88 12.53 6.62
CA LYS A 283 -15.87 11.89 7.50
C LYS A 283 -14.98 12.94 8.16
N MET A 284 -14.59 12.65 9.40
CA MET A 284 -13.56 13.43 10.08
C MET A 284 -12.23 13.32 9.33
N ILE A 285 -11.52 14.44 9.28
CA ILE A 285 -10.16 14.53 8.76
C ILE A 285 -9.22 14.50 9.96
N THR A 286 -8.19 13.65 9.90
CA THR A 286 -7.16 13.63 10.93
C THR A 286 -6.15 14.74 10.65
N LEU A 287 -5.86 15.58 11.64
CA LEU A 287 -4.79 16.57 11.55
C LEU A 287 -3.56 16.00 12.24
N GLU A 288 -2.46 15.92 11.51
CA GLU A 288 -1.17 15.48 12.03
C GLU A 288 -0.37 16.73 12.45
N TYR A 289 0.16 16.70 13.67
CA TYR A 289 0.92 17.81 14.25
C TYR A 289 2.15 17.26 14.97
N ILE A 290 3.33 17.44 14.37
CA ILE A 290 4.60 17.12 15.03
C ILE A 290 4.92 18.21 16.05
N LEU A 291 5.47 17.81 17.18
CA LEU A 291 5.96 18.71 18.22
C LEU A 291 7.48 18.82 18.05
N ILE A 292 7.95 20.00 17.62
CA ILE A 292 9.36 20.35 17.41
C ILE A 292 9.70 21.52 18.33
#